data_AF-A0AAD4ALC1-F1
#
_entry.id   AF-A0AAD4ALC1-F1
#
_cell.length_a   1.000
_cell.length_b   1.000
_cell.length_c   1.000
_cell.angle_alpha   90.00
_cell.angle_beta   90.00
_cell.angle_gamma   90.00
#
_symmetry.space_group_name_H-M   'P 1'
#
loop_
_entity.id
_entity.type
_entity.pdbx_description
1 polymer ?
#
loop_
_entity_poly.entity_id
_entity_poly.type
_entity_poly.pdbx_seq_one_letter_code
_entity_poly.pdbx_strand_id
1 'polypeptide(L)'
;MSWAVLFAMAAIIFISRYVFLEPRLPVVLGPRLQRLLTYSAPAVLSAIVAPLIFIDGEQLYLGVQNRYFIGAMAACLLIVVTRNTLITVLISMGLFFFVL
;
A
#
# COMPACT_ATOMS: atom_id res chain seq x y z
N MET A 1 13.12 7.85 26.44
CA MET A 1 11.88 7.17 26.03
C MET A 1 11.97 6.88 24.53
N SER A 2 12.63 5.79 24.14
CA SER A 2 12.84 5.49 22.71
C SER A 2 13.20 4.03 22.45
N TRP A 3 14.17 3.46 23.17
CA TRP A 3 14.60 2.07 22.94
C TRP A 3 13.63 1.01 23.44
N ALA A 4 13.05 1.20 24.63
CA ALA A 4 12.10 0.23 25.21
C ALA A 4 10.84 0.05 24.34
N VAL A 5 10.37 1.11 23.69
CA VAL A 5 9.19 1.07 22.81
C VAL A 5 9.49 0.30 21.51
N LEU A 6 10.69 0.49 20.94
CA LEU A 6 11.12 -0.26 19.77
C LEU A 6 11.21 -1.76 20.07
N PHE A 7 11.83 -2.13 21.20
CA PHE A 7 11.89 -3.53 21.63
C PHE A 7 10.51 -4.10 21.94
N ALA A 8 9.62 -3.32 22.57
CA ALA A 8 8.24 -3.74 22.83
C ALA A 8 7.46 -3.97 21.53
N MET A 9 7.48 -3.04 20.58
CA MET A 9 6.82 -3.23 19.28
C MET A 9 7.42 -4.39 18.48
N ALA A 10 8.75 -4.53 18.49
CA ALA A 10 9.43 -5.65 17.84
C ALA A 10 8.98 -6.98 18.45
N ALA A 11 8.91 -7.08 19.78
CA ALA A 11 8.43 -8.28 20.47
C ALA A 11 6.96 -8.58 20.14
N ILE A 12 6.08 -7.57 20.13
CA ILE A 12 4.66 -7.73 19.79
C ILE A 12 4.50 -8.24 18.35
N ILE A 13 5.19 -7.63 17.38
CA ILE A 13 5.12 -8.05 15.97
C ILE A 13 5.71 -9.45 15.82
N PHE A 14 6.85 -9.72 16.44
CA PHE A 14 7.51 -11.02 16.41
C PHE A 14 6.57 -12.10 16.94
N ILE A 15 5.98 -11.92 18.14
CA ILE A 15 5.04 -12.88 18.72
C ILE A 15 3.81 -13.04 17.83
N SER A 16 3.20 -11.94 17.37
CA SER A 16 2.03 -12.00 16.50
C SER A 16 2.29 -12.75 15.20
N ARG A 17 3.47 -12.58 14.58
CA ARG A 17 3.81 -13.28 13.34
C ARG A 17 4.28 -14.71 13.58
N TYR A 18 5.04 -14.95 14.64
CA TYR A 18 5.61 -16.25 14.98
C TYR A 18 4.53 -17.26 15.34
N VAL A 19 3.50 -16.84 16.09
CA VAL A 19 2.31 -17.66 16.38
C VAL A 19 1.58 -18.09 15.11
N PHE A 20 1.56 -17.24 14.07
CA PHE A 20 0.97 -17.59 12.77
C PHE A 20 1.92 -18.41 11.86
N LEU A 21 3.23 -18.37 12.09
CA LEU A 21 4.25 -19.07 11.29
C LEU A 21 4.53 -20.49 11.78
N GLU A 22 4.09 -20.85 12.98
CA GLU A 22 4.35 -22.15 13.58
C GLU A 22 3.55 -23.26 12.85
N PRO A 23 4.21 -24.16 12.08
CA PRO A 23 3.55 -25.10 11.16
C PRO A 23 2.69 -26.16 11.85
N ARG A 24 2.75 -26.25 13.19
CA ARG A 24 2.09 -27.27 14.02
C ARG A 24 0.76 -26.80 14.62
N LEU A 25 0.40 -25.53 14.47
CA LEU A 25 -0.92 -25.06 14.86
C LEU A 25 -1.94 -25.46 13.76
N PRO A 26 -2.98 -26.26 14.09
CA PRO A 26 -3.99 -26.71 13.12
C PRO A 26 -4.98 -25.58 12.78
N VAL A 27 -4.48 -24.37 12.51
CA VAL A 27 -5.29 -23.27 12.00
C VAL A 27 -5.46 -23.53 10.51
N VAL A 28 -6.39 -24.42 10.18
CA VAL A 28 -6.86 -24.61 8.81
C VAL A 28 -7.75 -23.41 8.51
N LEU A 29 -7.14 -22.31 8.05
CA LEU A 29 -7.90 -21.17 7.56
C LEU A 29 -8.78 -21.67 6.41
N GLY A 30 -10.09 -21.59 6.60
CA GLY A 30 -11.03 -21.98 5.55
C GLY A 30 -10.73 -21.24 4.24
N PRO A 31 -11.02 -21.84 3.07
CA PRO A 31 -10.65 -21.27 1.77
C PRO A 31 -11.20 -19.85 1.53
N ARG A 32 -12.29 -19.48 2.21
CA ARG A 32 -12.84 -18.11 2.19
C ARG A 32 -11.94 -17.12 2.95
N LEU A 33 -11.50 -17.47 4.15
CA LEU A 33 -10.66 -16.60 4.98
C LEU A 33 -9.26 -16.43 4.36
N GLN A 34 -8.71 -17.49 3.79
CA GLN A 34 -7.43 -17.41 3.08
C GLN A 34 -7.51 -16.46 1.88
N ARG A 35 -8.58 -16.54 1.08
CA ARG A 35 -8.83 -15.57 -0.02
C ARG A 35 -8.93 -14.14 0.50
N LEU A 36 -9.70 -13.90 1.57
CA LEU A 36 -9.82 -12.56 2.17
C LEU A 36 -8.47 -12.00 2.62
N LEU A 37 -7.63 -12.84 3.24
CA LEU A 37 -6.29 -12.43 3.67
C LEU A 37 -5.35 -12.19 2.50
N THR A 38 -5.44 -12.96 1.40
CA THR A 38 -4.68 -12.68 0.17
C THR A 38 -5.04 -11.31 -0.42
N TYR A 39 -6.31 -10.90 -0.33
CA TYR A 39 -6.74 -9.56 -0.77
C TYR A 39 -6.37 -8.42 0.20
N SER A 40 -5.82 -8.73 1.38
CA SER A 40 -5.41 -7.70 2.33
C SER A 40 -4.32 -6.79 1.78
N ALA A 41 -3.28 -7.35 1.14
CA ALA A 41 -2.18 -6.56 0.60
C ALA A 41 -2.64 -5.50 -0.43
N PRO A 42 -3.38 -5.85 -1.50
CA PRO A 42 -3.88 -4.85 -2.44
C PRO A 42 -4.89 -3.88 -1.80
N ALA A 43 -5.73 -4.34 -0.87
CA ALA A 43 -6.67 -3.48 -0.16
C ALA A 43 -5.94 -2.42 0.69
N VAL A 44 -4.93 -2.82 1.45
CA VAL A 44 -4.11 -1.91 2.26
C VAL A 44 -3.38 -0.90 1.38
N LEU A 45 -2.80 -1.33 0.26
CA LEU A 45 -2.17 -0.41 -0.69
C LEU A 45 -3.16 0.64 -1.21
N SER A 46 -4.38 0.22 -1.60
CA SER A 46 -5.41 1.17 -2.03
C SER A 46 -5.86 2.13 -0.92
N ALA A 47 -5.94 1.64 0.32
CA ALA A 47 -6.32 2.44 1.48
C ALA A 47 -5.24 3.47 1.86
N ILE A 48 -3.97 3.22 1.55
CA ILE A 48 -2.87 4.18 1.72
C ILE A 48 -2.87 5.20 0.58
N VAL A 49 -3.07 4.74 -0.66
CA VAL A 49 -3.00 5.60 -1.86
C VAL A 49 -4.19 6.56 -1.98
N ALA A 50 -5.39 6.15 -1.58
CA ALA A 50 -6.58 7.01 -1.65
C ALA A 50 -6.42 8.34 -0.86
N PRO A 51 -6.12 8.35 0.45
CA PRO A 51 -5.93 9.60 1.19
C PRO A 51 -4.71 10.38 0.70
N LEU A 52 -3.65 9.70 0.23
CA LEU A 52 -2.47 10.35 -0.33
C LEU A 52 -2.80 11.23 -1.55
N ILE A 53 -3.80 10.85 -2.34
CA ILE A 53 -4.20 11.59 -3.54
C ILE A 53 -5.23 12.68 -3.21
N PHE A 54 -6.16 12.41 -2.30
CA PHE A 54 -7.37 13.24 -2.10
C PHE A 54 -7.31 14.17 -0.87
N ILE A 55 -6.43 13.90 0.09
CA ILE A 55 -6.34 14.66 1.34
C ILE A 55 -5.03 15.44 1.34
N ASP A 56 -5.15 16.76 1.41
CA ASP A 56 -4.01 17.67 1.59
C ASP A 56 -4.25 18.48 2.88
N GLY A 57 -3.62 18.05 3.98
CA GLY A 57 -3.91 18.58 5.32
C GLY A 57 -5.29 18.18 5.86
N GLU A 58 -6.11 19.17 6.25
CA GLU A 58 -7.47 18.95 6.80
C GLU A 58 -8.60 19.16 5.78
N GLN A 59 -8.29 19.48 4.52
CA GLN A 59 -9.32 19.74 3.52
C GLN A 59 -9.28 18.73 2.37
N LEU A 60 -10.48 18.35 1.92
CA LEU A 60 -10.67 17.53 0.73
C LEU A 60 -10.39 18.38 -0.51
N TYR A 61 -9.15 18.36 -0.96
CA TYR A 61 -8.71 19.08 -2.15
C TYR A 61 -9.02 18.24 -3.40
N LEU A 62 -10.25 18.35 -3.89
CA LEU A 62 -10.68 17.85 -5.20
C LEU A 62 -10.29 18.81 -6.35
N GLY A 63 -9.19 19.55 -6.18
CA GLY A 63 -8.67 20.43 -7.21
C GLY A 63 -7.94 19.61 -8.28
N VAL A 64 -8.39 19.71 -9.54
CA VAL A 64 -7.73 19.08 -10.71
C VAL A 64 -6.27 19.54 -10.89
N GLN A 65 -5.85 20.57 -10.15
CA GLN A 65 -4.48 21.11 -10.08
C GLN A 65 -3.55 20.31 -9.13
N ASN A 66 -4.05 19.35 -8.36
CA ASN A 66 -3.21 18.60 -7.44
C ASN A 66 -2.27 17.67 -8.22
N ARG A 67 -0.97 17.86 -7.99
CA ARG A 67 0.09 17.07 -8.63
C ARG A 67 -0.08 15.58 -8.36
N TYR A 68 -0.48 15.19 -7.16
CA TYR A 68 -0.70 13.78 -6.82
C TYR A 68 -1.86 13.16 -7.59
N PHE A 69 -2.93 13.92 -7.85
CA PHE A 69 -4.08 13.44 -8.64
C PHE A 69 -3.72 13.24 -10.12
N ILE A 70 -3.01 14.21 -10.71
CA ILE A 70 -2.56 14.12 -12.10
C ILE A 70 -1.56 12.95 -12.25
N GLY A 71 -0.63 12.79 -11.30
CA GLY A 71 0.32 11.67 -11.29
C GLY A 71 -0.36 10.31 -11.19
N ALA A 72 -1.38 10.17 -10.33
CA ALA A 72 -2.15 8.94 -10.20
C ALA A 72 -2.93 8.60 -11.47
N MET A 73 -3.55 9.60 -12.11
CA MET A 73 -4.27 9.41 -13.37
C MET A 73 -3.33 9.04 -14.51
N ALA A 74 -2.14 9.66 -14.58
CA ALA A 74 -1.10 9.33 -15.54
C ALA A 74 -0.58 7.89 -15.33
N ALA A 75 -0.33 7.47 -14.09
CA ALA A 75 0.07 6.09 -13.78
C ALA A 75 -1.00 5.07 -14.19
N CYS A 76 -2.28 5.36 -13.93
CA CYS A 76 -3.41 4.55 -14.39
C CYS A 76 -3.50 4.44 -15.92
N LEU A 77 -3.28 5.54 -16.65
CA LEU A 77 -3.22 5.51 -18.11
C LEU A 77 -2.02 4.68 -18.61
N LEU A 78 -0.85 4.87 -18.01
CA LEU A 78 0.38 4.17 -18.39
C LEU A 78 0.27 2.65 -18.21
N ILE A 79 -0.35 2.16 -17.13
CA ILE A 79 -0.50 0.73 -16.91
C ILE A 79 -1.44 0.09 -17.93
N VAL A 80 -2.51 0.80 -18.32
CA VAL A 80 -3.48 0.33 -19.33
C VAL A 80 -2.82 0.24 -20.71
N VAL A 81 -1.97 1.21 -21.06
CA VAL A 81 -1.28 1.24 -22.36
C VAL A 81 -0.10 0.27 -22.41
N THR A 82 0.74 0.28 -21.38
CA THR A 82 2.02 -0.45 -21.40
C THR A 82 1.86 -1.93 -21.06
N ARG A 83 0.81 -2.30 -20.30
CA ARG A 83 0.59 -3.66 -19.73
C ARG A 83 1.78 -4.27 -18.99
N ASN A 84 2.82 -3.49 -18.73
CA ASN A 84 4.04 -3.89 -18.03
C ASN A 84 4.18 -3.03 -16.77
N THR A 85 4.07 -3.67 -15.61
CA THR A 85 4.14 -3.02 -14.30
C THR A 85 5.49 -2.34 -14.08
N LEU A 86 6.60 -2.95 -14.48
CA LEU A 86 7.94 -2.42 -14.25
C LEU A 86 8.17 -1.11 -15.00
N ILE A 87 7.82 -1.10 -16.30
CA ILE A 87 7.94 0.08 -17.16
C ILE A 87 7.02 1.18 -16.66
N THR A 88 5.78 0.84 -16.28
CA THR A 88 4.81 1.80 -15.74
C THR A 88 5.38 2.50 -14.51
N VAL A 89 5.93 1.75 -13.54
CA VAL A 89 6.50 2.32 -12.31
C VAL A 89 7.68 3.25 -12.60
N LEU A 90 8.60 2.84 -13.48
CA LEU A 90 9.74 3.67 -13.87
C LEU A 90 9.29 4.97 -14.56
N ILE A 91 8.36 4.88 -15.50
CA ILE A 91 7.86 6.06 -16.22
C ILE A 91 7.06 6.96 -15.28
N SER A 92 6.16 6.41 -14.44
CA SER A 92 5.37 7.21 -13.50
C SER A 92 6.24 7.91 -12.46
N MET A 93 7.30 7.24 -11.99
CA MET A 93 8.26 7.82 -11.06
C MET A 93 9.06 8.94 -11.74
N GLY A 94 9.51 8.73 -12.99
CA GLY A 94 10.16 9.78 -13.77
C GLY A 94 9.25 10.97 -14.04
N LEU A 95 8.00 10.72 -14.42
CA LEU A 95 7.00 11.76 -14.69
C LEU A 95 6.73 12.58 -13.42
N PHE A 96 6.56 11.92 -12.27
CA PHE A 96 6.39 12.62 -10.99
C PHE A 96 7.61 13.45 -10.58
N PHE A 97 8.83 12.98 -10.87
CA PHE A 97 10.05 13.70 -10.47
C PHE A 97 10.41 14.87 -11.39
N PHE A 98 10.17 14.74 -12.69
CA PHE A 98 10.62 15.73 -13.68
C PHE A 98 9.53 16.73 -14.10
N VAL A 99 8.24 16.35 -14.02
CA VAL A 99 7.13 17.15 -14.58
C VAL A 99 6.23 17.76 -13.51
N LEU A 100 6.07 17.07 -12.37
CA LEU A 100 5.19 17.49 -11.27
C LEU A 100 5.99 17.98 -10.06
#